data_AF-A7ZG61-F1
#
_entry.id   AF-A7ZG61-F1
#
_cell.length_a   1.000
_cell.length_b   1.000
_cell.length_c   1.000
_cell.angle_alpha   90.00
_cell.angle_beta   90.00
_cell.angle_gamma   90.00
#
_symmetry.space_group_name_H-M   'P 1'
#
loop_
_entity.id
_entity.type
_entity.pdbx_description
1 polymer ?
#
loop_
_entity_poly.entity_id
_entity_poly.type
_entity_poly.pdbx_seq_one_letter_code
_entity_poly.pdbx_strand_id
1 'polypeptide(L)' 'MALDKELVNFGEEHELNAILSKFGKSQSQKNRATLGELGKKCKEKLAKRVLTQDEFGEFVKAHLKELEDKKA' A
#
# COMPACT_ATOMS: atom_id res chain seq x y z
N MET A 1 -22.55 -4.83 1.60
CA MET A 1 -21.83 -5.10 0.34
C MET A 1 -20.56 -5.85 0.71
N ALA A 2 -20.36 -7.04 0.14
CA ALA A 2 -19.22 -7.88 0.47
C ALA A 2 -17.94 -7.10 0.18
N LEU A 3 -17.15 -6.85 1.24
CA LEU A 3 -15.77 -6.43 1.06
C LEU A 3 -15.06 -7.65 0.48
N ASP A 4 -14.90 -7.68 -0.84
CA ASP A 4 -13.89 -8.52 -1.47
C ASP A 4 -12.56 -8.12 -0.84
N LYS A 5 -12.18 -8.87 0.19
CA LYS A 5 -10.93 -8.65 0.93
C LYS A 5 -9.82 -9.25 0.10
N GLU A 6 -9.54 -8.64 -1.05
CA GLU A 6 -8.37 -8.95 -1.85
C GLU A 6 -7.14 -8.68 -0.98
N LEU A 7 -6.35 -9.72 -0.77
CA LEU A 7 -5.09 -9.63 -0.04
C LEU A 7 -4.13 -8.80 -0.89
N VAL A 8 -3.36 -7.91 -0.27
CA VAL A 8 -2.32 -7.17 -0.98
C VAL A 8 -1.18 -8.11 -1.31
N ASN A 9 -0.94 -8.31 -2.60
CA ASN A 9 0.25 -8.96 -3.11
C ASN A 9 1.36 -7.93 -3.31
N PHE A 10 2.23 -7.82 -2.32
CA PHE A 10 3.42 -6.96 -2.38
C PHE A 10 4.46 -7.41 -3.42
N GLY A 11 4.33 -8.61 -3.98
CA GLY A 11 5.18 -9.10 -5.07
C GLY A 11 4.73 -8.62 -6.45
N GLU A 12 3.48 -8.17 -6.59
CA GLU A 12 2.94 -7.68 -7.86
C GLU A 12 3.02 -6.15 -7.92
N GLU A 13 3.88 -5.64 -8.81
CA GLU A 13 4.07 -4.19 -8.96
C GLU A 13 2.78 -3.48 -9.39
N HIS A 14 1.92 -4.15 -10.16
CA HIS A 14 0.66 -3.59 -10.62
C HIS A 14 -0.33 -3.38 -9.46
N GLU A 15 -0.30 -4.22 -8.42
CA GLU A 15 -1.11 -4.03 -7.20
C GLU A 15 -0.61 -2.82 -6.39
N LEU A 16 0.70 -2.70 -6.20
CA LEU A 16 1.29 -1.53 -5.54
C LEU A 16 0.96 -0.24 -6.31
N ASN A 17 1.01 -0.30 -7.64
CA ASN A 17 0.64 0.81 -8.50
C ASN A 17 -0.85 1.18 -8.40
N ALA A 18 -1.73 0.20 -8.24
CA ALA A 18 -3.16 0.43 -8.03
C ALA A 18 -3.41 1.16 -6.70
N ILE A 19 -2.72 0.74 -5.63
CA ILE A 19 -2.78 1.41 -4.31
C ILE A 19 -2.27 2.85 -4.42
N LEU A 20 -1.12 3.07 -5.06
CA LEU A 20 -0.58 4.42 -5.27
C LEU A 20 -1.54 5.31 -6.06
N SER A 21 -2.15 4.75 -7.12
CA SER A 21 -3.15 5.45 -7.93
C SER A 21 -4.39 5.81 -7.13
N LYS A 22 -4.87 4.92 -6.24
CA LYS A 22 -6.01 5.16 -5.35
C LYS A 22 -5.78 6.36 -4.42
N PHE A 23 -4.53 6.62 -4.05
CA PHE A 23 -4.12 7.75 -3.21
C PHE A 23 -3.56 8.95 -3.99
N GLY A 24 -3.59 8.93 -5.33
CA GLY A 24 -3.04 10.00 -6.16
C GLY A 24 -1.51 10.16 -6.08
N LYS A 25 -0.80 9.11 -5.66
CA LYS A 25 0.66 9.11 -5.50
C LYS A 25 1.37 8.66 -6.78
N SER A 26 2.64 9.04 -6.91
CA SER A 26 3.46 8.63 -8.06
C SER A 26 3.71 7.12 -8.06
N GLN A 27 3.71 6.47 -9.22
CA GLN A 27 4.01 5.04 -9.39
C GLN A 27 5.52 4.78 -9.52
N SER A 28 6.33 5.54 -8.80
CA SER A 28 7.80 5.47 -8.82
C SER A 28 8.31 4.23 -8.07
N GLN A 29 9.50 3.74 -8.44
CA GLN A 29 10.16 2.63 -7.75
C GLN A 29 10.37 2.92 -6.25
N LYS A 30 10.66 4.18 -5.90
CA LYS A 30 10.77 4.64 -4.51
C LYS A 30 9.47 4.45 -3.73
N ASN A 31 8.34 4.88 -4.27
CA ASN A 31 7.03 4.68 -3.64
C ASN A 31 6.66 3.19 -3.52
N ARG A 32 7.00 2.35 -4.51
CA ARG A 32 6.82 0.88 -4.41
C ARG A 32 7.67 0.29 -3.28
N ALA A 33 8.94 0.71 -3.17
CA ALA A 33 9.82 0.29 -2.09
C ALA A 33 9.27 0.72 -0.72
N THR A 34 8.83 1.98 -0.59
CA THR A 34 8.17 2.50 0.62
C THR A 34 6.92 1.70 0.96
N LEU A 35 6.06 1.35 -0.01
CA LEU A 35 4.91 0.48 0.24
C LEU A 35 5.32 -0.90 0.75
N GLY A 36 6.40 -1.48 0.23
CA GLY A 36 6.95 -2.74 0.74
C GLY A 36 7.39 -2.65 2.21
N GLU A 37 8.05 -1.56 2.60
CA GLU A 37 8.44 -1.31 3.99
C GLU A 37 7.24 -1.04 4.90
N LEU A 38 6.28 -0.23 4.44
CA LEU A 38 5.03 0.02 5.15
C LEU A 38 4.23 -1.28 5.32
N GLY A 39 4.25 -2.16 4.32
CA GLY A 39 3.62 -3.48 4.38
C GLY A 39 4.21 -4.34 5.49
N LYS A 40 5.55 -4.37 5.63
CA LYS A 40 6.23 -5.07 6.72
C LYS A 40 5.84 -4.47 8.08
N LYS A 41 5.93 -3.16 8.25
CA LYS A 41 5.55 -2.46 9.49
C LYS A 41 4.08 -2.72 9.87
N CYS A 42 3.18 -2.72 8.88
CA CYS A 42 1.76 -2.98 9.09
C CYS A 42 1.51 -4.44 9.52
N LYS A 43 2.20 -5.41 8.90
CA LYS A 43 2.18 -6.82 9.31
C LYS A 43 2.66 -7.03 10.74
N GLU A 44 3.76 -6.39 11.12
CA GLU A 44 4.30 -6.44 12.48
C GLU A 44 3.32 -5.81 13.49
N LYS A 45 2.77 -4.64 13.15
CA LYS A 45 1.83 -3.92 14.02
C LYS A 45 0.53 -4.69 14.25
N LEU A 46 0.01 -5.34 13.21
CA LEU A 46 -1.21 -6.15 13.30
C LEU A 46 -0.94 -7.61 13.71
N ALA A 47 0.32 -8.00 13.86
CA ALA A 47 0.76 -9.39 14.06
C ALA A 47 0.18 -10.37 13.01
N LYS A 48 0.13 -9.93 11.74
CA LYS A 48 -0.44 -10.71 10.61
C LYS A 48 0.61 -11.07 9.58
N ARG A 49 0.43 -12.22 8.93
CA ARG A 49 1.28 -12.66 7.80
C ARG A 49 0.89 -12.01 6.47
N VAL A 50 -0.41 -11.79 6.28
CA VAL A 50 -1.01 -11.21 5.09
C VAL A 50 -1.86 -10.00 5.49
N LEU A 51 -1.99 -9.04 4.59
CA LEU A 51 -2.79 -7.83 4.79
C LEU A 51 -3.83 -7.76 3.69
N THR A 52 -5.01 -7.26 4.02
CA THR A 52 -6.04 -6.92 3.02
C THR A 52 -5.75 -5.54 2.42
N GLN A 53 -6.26 -5.30 1.20
CA GLN A 53 -6.14 -3.98 0.56
C GLN A 53 -6.73 -2.85 1.41
N ASP A 54 -7.81 -3.10 2.16
CA ASP A 54 -8.38 -2.14 3.10
C ASP A 54 -7.46 -1.85 4.28
N GLU A 55 -6.99 -2.88 5.00
CA GLU A 55 -6.11 -2.70 6.16
C GLU A 55 -4.81 -1.98 5.78
N PHE A 56 -4.21 -2.40 4.66
CA PHE A 56 -3.01 -1.75 4.17
C PHE A 56 -3.32 -0.35 3.65
N GLY A 57 -4.46 -0.15 2.98
CA GLY A 57 -4.91 1.16 2.52
C GLY A 57 -5.10 2.15 3.68
N GLU A 58 -5.73 1.75 4.77
CA GLU A 58 -5.86 2.57 5.98
C GLU A 58 -4.50 2.92 6.58
N PHE A 59 -3.56 1.96 6.61
CA PHE A 59 -2.20 2.20 7.07
C PHE A 59 -1.46 3.18 6.16
N VAL A 60 -1.53 2.99 4.84
CA VAL A 60 -0.94 3.89 3.84
C VAL A 60 -1.52 5.30 3.95
N LYS A 61 -2.83 5.43 4.21
CA LYS A 61 -3.49 6.72 4.40
C LYS A 61 -2.85 7.55 5.53
N ALA A 62 -2.40 6.90 6.60
CA ALA A 62 -1.67 7.55 7.69
C ALA A 62 -0.21 7.92 7.31
N HIS A 63 0.38 7.22 6.35
CA HIS A 63 1.76 7.37 5.89
C HIS A 63 1.89 8.04 4.51
N LEU A 64 0.83 8.69 4.01
CA LEU A 64 0.86 9.36 2.69
C LEU A 64 1.97 10.41 2.56
N LYS A 65 2.44 10.96 3.68
CA LYS A 65 3.55 11.92 3.72
C LYS A 65 4.90 11.29 3.36
N GLU A 66 5.05 9.97 3.50
CA GLU A 66 6.26 9.23 3.10
C GLU A 66 6.27 8.88 1.60
N LEU A 67 5.11 9.02 0.92
CA LEU A 67 4.96 8.74 -0.50
C LEU A 67 5.02 10.03 -1.33
N GLU A 68 5.79 9.98 -2.41
CA GLU A 68 5.93 11.07 -3.38
C GLU A 68 4.61 11.27 -4.13
N ASP A 69 4.15 12.52 -4.19
CA ASP A 69 3.00 12.90 -5.00
C ASP A 69 3.30 12.71 -6.49
N LYS A 70 2.25 12.45 -7.27
CA LYS A 70 2.36 12.40 -8.73
C LYS A 70 2.76 13.80 -9.21
N LYS A 71 4.05 14.01 -9.51
CA LYS A 71 4.52 15.24 -10.15
C LYS A 71 3.79 15.37 -11.49
N ALA A 72 3.04 16.46 -11.64
CA ALA A 72 2.40 16.85 -12.89
C ALA A 72 3.44 17.18 -13.97
#